data_AF-U2BZQ6-F1
#
_entry.id   AF-U2BZQ6-F1
#
_cell.length_a   1.000
_cell.length_b   1.000
_cell.length_c   1.000
_cell.angle_alpha   90.00
_cell.angle_beta   90.00
_cell.angle_gamma   90.00
#
_symmetry.space_group_name_H-M   'P 1'
#
loop_
_entity.id
_entity.type
_entity.pdbx_description
1 polymer ?
#
loop_
_entity_poly.entity_id
_entity_poly.type
_entity_poly.pdbx_seq_one_letter_code
_entity_poly.pdbx_strand_id
1 'polypeptide(L)'
;MENYAIQISQKIHIKKQNNELSAMIDKINERMLMFLGQEINRFELLSPYNLPCELLLSVTAFARIVKNFTDAHSGAGKEELLNYFSEWCNLTQGAFEQVFNTLINTYYNHNHIRKHIKVTEEFMDLIEDLYNNLSRLDYIGKKPDGGIFVAETTNENQDIVRRTRSLLVD
;
A
#
# COMPACT_ATOMS: atom_id res chain seq x y z
N MET A 1 5.54 -4.57 0.95
CA MET A 1 4.78 -3.53 1.68
C MET A 1 5.65 -2.58 2.52
N GLU A 2 6.41 -3.04 3.53
CA GLU A 2 7.23 -2.16 4.38
C GLU A 2 8.18 -1.25 3.57
N ASN A 3 8.96 -1.84 2.66
CA ASN A 3 9.85 -1.10 1.77
C ASN A 3 9.11 -0.06 0.91
N TYR A 4 7.90 -0.36 0.43
CA TYR A 4 7.11 0.58 -0.36
C TYR A 4 6.72 1.80 0.47
N ALA A 5 6.29 1.61 1.71
CA ALA A 5 5.92 2.72 2.58
C ALA A 5 7.12 3.58 2.99
N ILE A 6 8.27 2.96 3.26
CA ILE A 6 9.52 3.71 3.50
C ILE A 6 9.83 4.59 2.29
N GLN A 7 9.75 4.07 1.06
CA GLN A 7 9.99 4.85 -0.16
C GLN A 7 8.97 5.99 -0.34
N ILE A 8 7.70 5.76 0.00
CA ILE A 8 6.65 6.79 -0.07
C ILE A 8 6.90 7.90 0.97
N SER A 9 7.24 7.59 2.21
CA SER A 9 7.55 8.63 3.20
C SER A 9 8.85 9.37 2.85
N GLN A 10 9.90 8.65 2.42
CA GLN A 10 11.15 9.26 1.96
C GLN A 10 10.91 10.28 0.83
N LYS A 11 10.12 9.95 -0.20
CA LYS A 11 9.87 10.92 -1.29
C LYS A 11 9.05 12.12 -0.84
N ILE A 12 8.12 11.95 0.09
CA ILE A 12 7.32 13.05 0.64
C ILE A 12 8.26 14.03 1.38
N HIS A 13 9.14 13.50 2.24
CA HIS A 13 10.08 14.30 3.02
C HIS A 13 11.17 14.95 2.17
N ILE A 14 11.85 14.19 1.29
CA ILE A 14 12.95 14.69 0.45
C ILE A 14 12.45 15.81 -0.47
N LYS A 15 11.26 15.65 -1.06
CA LYS A 15 10.66 16.65 -1.95
C LYS A 15 9.89 17.74 -1.21
N LYS A 16 9.84 17.67 0.12
CA LYS A 16 9.13 18.64 1.00
C LYS A 16 7.70 18.90 0.53
N GLN A 17 6.98 17.82 0.19
CA GLN A 17 5.60 17.93 -0.26
C GLN A 17 4.72 18.43 0.90
N ASN A 18 3.83 19.39 0.61
CA ASN A 18 3.02 20.08 1.62
C ASN A 18 1.53 20.12 1.25
N ASN A 19 1.10 19.31 0.28
CA ASN A 19 -0.30 19.20 -0.08
C ASN A 19 -1.06 18.26 0.88
N GLU A 20 -2.37 18.41 0.98
CA GLU A 20 -3.21 17.66 1.93
C GLU A 20 -3.11 16.14 1.74
N LEU A 21 -3.13 15.66 0.49
CA LEU A 21 -2.98 14.24 0.17
C LEU A 21 -1.64 13.67 0.67
N SER A 22 -0.53 14.37 0.42
CA SER A 22 0.79 13.96 0.87
C SER A 22 0.86 13.89 2.41
N ALA A 23 0.24 14.85 3.11
CA ALA A 23 0.18 14.84 4.57
C ALA A 23 -0.70 13.70 5.12
N MET A 24 -1.80 13.36 4.45
CA MET A 24 -2.65 12.22 4.83
C MET A 24 -1.95 10.88 4.58
N ILE A 25 -1.29 10.73 3.43
CA ILE A 25 -0.57 9.52 3.06
C ILE A 25 0.65 9.31 3.97
N ASP A 26 1.35 10.37 4.37
CA ASP A 26 2.45 10.24 5.31
C ASP A 26 1.97 9.76 6.69
N LYS A 27 0.87 10.33 7.20
CA LYS A 27 0.26 9.89 8.46
C LYS A 27 -0.24 8.45 8.43
N ILE A 28 -0.82 7.99 7.32
CA ILE A 28 -1.27 6.59 7.21
C ILE A 28 -0.07 5.64 7.09
N ASN A 29 1.00 6.07 6.39
CA ASN A 29 2.25 5.32 6.31
C ASN A 29 2.92 5.16 7.66
N GLU A 30 2.98 6.21 8.49
CA GLU A 30 3.53 6.11 9.85
C GLU A 30 2.81 5.03 10.67
N ARG A 31 1.47 5.01 10.65
CA ARG A 31 0.67 3.98 11.33
C ARG A 31 0.93 2.59 10.77
N MET A 32 1.10 2.50 9.45
CA MET A 32 1.36 1.24 8.76
C MET A 32 2.76 0.68 9.13
N LEU A 33 3.79 1.52 9.07
CA LEU A 33 5.16 1.16 9.46
C LEU A 33 5.25 0.73 10.92
N MET A 34 4.55 1.44 11.82
CA MET A 34 4.48 1.04 13.23
C MET A 34 3.85 -0.35 13.39
N PHE A 35 2.77 -0.63 12.66
CA PHE A 35 2.11 -1.93 12.68
C PHE A 35 3.00 -3.05 12.10
N LEU A 36 3.60 -2.83 10.93
CA LEU A 36 4.47 -3.83 10.29
C LEU A 36 5.71 -4.14 11.13
N GLY A 37 6.32 -3.13 11.76
CA GLY A 37 7.46 -3.33 12.65
C GLY A 37 7.14 -4.22 13.86
N GLN A 38 5.87 -4.28 14.27
CA GLN A 38 5.40 -5.18 15.33
C GLN A 38 5.09 -6.59 14.80
N GLU A 39 4.47 -6.69 13.61
CA GLU A 39 3.90 -7.94 13.12
C GLU A 39 4.84 -8.79 12.25
N ILE A 40 5.76 -8.20 11.47
CA ILE A 40 6.62 -8.97 10.54
C ILE A 40 7.43 -10.04 11.28
N ASN A 41 8.17 -9.64 12.32
CA ASN A 41 8.95 -10.58 13.12
C ASN A 41 8.08 -11.57 13.88
N ARG A 42 6.88 -11.15 14.30
CA ARG A 42 5.91 -12.04 14.95
C ARG A 42 5.51 -13.17 14.01
N PHE A 43 5.27 -12.86 12.73
CA PHE A 43 4.98 -13.86 11.71
C PHE A 43 6.15 -14.79 11.44
N GLU A 44 7.33 -14.23 11.16
CA GLU A 44 8.51 -15.02 10.83
C GLU A 44 8.89 -15.99 11.94
N LEU A 45 8.83 -15.53 13.20
CA LEU A 45 9.29 -16.32 14.34
C LEU A 45 8.21 -17.27 14.88
N LEU A 46 6.93 -16.89 14.84
CA LEU A 46 5.86 -17.62 15.54
C LEU A 46 4.86 -18.32 14.63
N SER A 47 4.83 -18.03 13.31
CA SER A 47 3.83 -18.62 12.40
C SER A 47 3.77 -20.15 12.43
N PRO A 48 4.89 -20.91 12.51
CA PRO A 48 4.82 -22.37 12.57
C PRO A 48 4.15 -22.93 13.83
N TYR A 49 4.09 -22.14 14.90
CA TYR A 49 3.58 -22.55 16.21
C TYR A 49 2.19 -21.97 16.52
N ASN A 50 1.74 -21.00 15.73
CA ASN A 50 0.49 -20.28 15.94
C ASN A 50 -0.68 -20.90 15.18
N LEU A 51 -1.89 -20.69 15.71
CA LEU A 51 -3.12 -21.09 15.04
C LEU A 51 -3.34 -20.26 13.76
N PRO A 52 -3.96 -20.81 12.71
CA PRO A 52 -4.22 -20.08 11.46
C PRO A 52 -5.03 -18.78 11.65
N CYS A 53 -5.86 -18.70 12.70
CA CYS A 53 -6.63 -17.48 13.00
C CYS A 53 -5.74 -16.30 13.40
N GLU A 54 -4.53 -16.52 13.92
CA GLU A 54 -3.60 -15.45 14.28
C GLU A 54 -3.17 -14.64 13.05
N LEU A 55 -2.89 -15.32 11.93
CA LEU A 55 -2.59 -14.66 10.65
C LEU A 55 -3.75 -13.80 10.17
N LEU A 56 -4.94 -14.38 10.19
CA LEU A 56 -6.16 -13.70 9.75
C LEU A 56 -6.48 -12.50 10.65
N LEU A 57 -6.20 -12.60 11.95
CA LEU A 57 -6.38 -11.53 12.91
C LEU A 57 -5.44 -10.36 12.61
N SER A 58 -4.14 -10.59 12.40
CA SER A 58 -3.23 -9.48 12.11
C SER A 58 -3.57 -8.78 10.80
N VAL A 59 -3.91 -9.51 9.73
CA VAL A 59 -4.34 -8.86 8.47
C VAL A 59 -5.65 -8.07 8.66
N THR A 60 -6.60 -8.61 9.43
CA THR A 60 -7.83 -7.87 9.75
C THR A 60 -7.55 -6.63 10.60
N ALA A 61 -6.59 -6.70 11.53
CA ALA A 61 -6.14 -5.55 12.33
C ALA A 61 -5.53 -4.47 11.43
N PHE A 62 -4.71 -4.87 10.45
CA PHE A 62 -4.15 -3.95 9.47
C PHE A 62 -5.24 -3.23 8.66
N ALA A 63 -6.21 -3.98 8.13
CA ALA A 63 -7.36 -3.41 7.42
C ALA A 63 -8.13 -2.42 8.29
N ARG A 64 -8.31 -2.71 9.59
CA ARG A 64 -8.94 -1.80 10.54
C ARG A 64 -8.14 -0.52 10.77
N ILE A 65 -6.81 -0.59 10.86
CA ILE A 65 -5.97 0.61 11.04
C ILE A 65 -6.18 1.59 9.88
N VAL A 66 -6.10 1.09 8.64
CA VAL A 66 -6.28 1.89 7.43
C VAL A 66 -7.71 2.41 7.32
N LYS A 67 -8.71 1.53 7.51
CA LYS A 67 -10.12 1.94 7.46
C LYS A 67 -10.47 2.99 8.53
N ASN A 68 -10.06 2.77 9.78
CA ASN A 68 -10.32 3.71 10.86
C ASN A 68 -9.65 5.06 10.61
N PHE A 69 -8.43 5.07 10.04
CA PHE A 69 -7.78 6.30 9.62
C PHE A 69 -8.64 7.03 8.57
N THR A 70 -9.02 6.34 7.49
CA THR A 70 -9.82 6.93 6.41
C THR A 70 -11.17 7.44 6.92
N ASP A 71 -11.91 6.65 7.69
CA ASP A 71 -13.23 7.01 8.22
C ASP A 71 -13.15 8.18 9.22
N ALA A 72 -12.08 8.27 10.01
CA ALA A 72 -11.85 9.41 10.91
C ALA A 72 -11.61 10.74 10.17
N HIS A 73 -11.30 10.70 8.87
CA HIS A 73 -11.13 11.88 8.01
C HIS A 73 -12.38 12.15 7.14
N SER A 74 -13.54 11.59 7.51
CA SER A 74 -14.81 11.93 6.87
C SER A 74 -15.09 13.43 6.97
N GLY A 75 -15.32 14.10 5.84
CA GLY A 75 -15.45 15.56 5.76
C GLY A 75 -14.12 16.34 5.85
N ALA A 76 -12.99 15.64 5.96
CA ALA A 76 -11.65 16.21 6.08
C ALA A 76 -10.64 15.49 5.15
N GLY A 77 -11.02 15.31 3.88
CA GLY A 77 -10.15 14.74 2.84
C GLY A 77 -10.35 13.25 2.54
N LYS A 78 -11.22 12.54 3.26
CA LYS A 78 -11.56 11.11 2.97
C LYS A 78 -11.87 10.86 1.50
N GLU A 79 -12.78 11.65 0.91
CA GLU A 79 -13.23 11.46 -0.47
C GLU A 79 -12.10 11.68 -1.46
N GLU A 80 -11.25 12.68 -1.25
CA GLU A 80 -10.09 12.92 -2.12
C GLU A 80 -9.08 11.77 -2.02
N LEU A 81 -8.79 11.31 -0.80
CA LEU A 81 -7.89 10.18 -0.54
C LEU A 81 -8.40 8.89 -1.21
N LEU A 82 -9.68 8.59 -1.05
CA LEU A 82 -10.28 7.39 -1.63
C LEU A 82 -10.36 7.46 -3.15
N ASN A 83 -10.69 8.62 -3.72
CA ASN A 83 -10.62 8.82 -5.17
C ASN A 83 -9.20 8.59 -5.68
N TYR A 84 -8.20 9.14 -4.99
CA TYR A 84 -6.80 8.94 -5.34
C TYR A 84 -6.38 7.47 -5.27
N PHE A 85 -6.70 6.76 -4.19
CA PHE A 85 -6.41 5.33 -4.07
C PHE A 85 -7.10 4.49 -5.15
N SER A 86 -8.36 4.80 -5.43
CA SER A 86 -9.16 4.08 -6.43
C SER A 86 -8.62 4.28 -7.84
N GLU A 87 -8.16 5.49 -8.17
CA GLU A 87 -7.46 5.80 -9.42
C GLU A 87 -6.19 4.95 -9.57
N TRP A 88 -5.35 4.88 -8.54
CA TRP A 88 -4.12 4.08 -8.58
C TRP A 88 -4.35 2.57 -8.55
N CYS A 89 -5.53 2.12 -8.15
CA CYS A 89 -5.90 0.69 -8.20
C CYS A 89 -6.73 0.33 -9.43
N ASN A 90 -7.08 1.28 -10.31
CA ASN A 90 -8.04 1.09 -11.40
C ASN A 90 -9.39 0.52 -10.93
N LEU A 91 -9.88 0.99 -9.77
CA LEU A 91 -11.15 0.57 -9.17
C LEU A 91 -12.08 1.77 -8.97
N THR A 92 -13.35 1.50 -8.68
CA THR A 92 -14.25 2.52 -8.13
C THR A 92 -14.03 2.65 -6.62
N GLN A 93 -14.31 3.82 -6.05
CA GLN A 93 -14.26 4.04 -4.60
C GLN A 93 -15.11 3.03 -3.83
N GLY A 94 -16.33 2.75 -4.32
CA GLY A 94 -17.19 1.74 -3.70
C GLY A 94 -16.58 0.34 -3.73
N ALA A 95 -15.92 -0.06 -4.82
CA ALA A 95 -15.23 -1.34 -4.89
C ALA A 95 -14.02 -1.41 -3.94
N PHE A 96 -13.24 -0.32 -3.86
CA PHE A 96 -12.11 -0.21 -2.94
C PHE A 96 -12.58 -0.36 -1.48
N GLU A 97 -13.56 0.42 -1.03
CA GLU A 97 -14.10 0.34 0.33
C GLU A 97 -14.77 -1.02 0.62
N GLN A 98 -15.37 -1.65 -0.40
CA GLN A 98 -16.02 -2.94 -0.26
C GLN A 98 -15.04 -4.05 0.14
N VAL A 99 -13.80 -4.03 -0.35
CA VAL A 99 -12.77 -5.01 0.05
C VAL A 99 -12.50 -4.94 1.55
N PHE A 100 -12.31 -3.74 2.10
CA PHE A 100 -12.15 -3.52 3.54
C PHE A 100 -13.38 -3.99 4.32
N ASN A 101 -14.57 -3.58 3.88
CA ASN A 101 -15.83 -3.96 4.52
C ASN A 101 -16.03 -5.48 4.54
N THR A 102 -15.67 -6.16 3.46
CA THR A 102 -15.83 -7.60 3.34
C THR A 102 -14.89 -8.33 4.29
N LEU A 103 -13.61 -7.97 4.33
CA LEU A 103 -12.65 -8.57 5.26
C LEU A 103 -13.05 -8.32 6.73
N ILE A 104 -13.29 -7.07 7.11
CA ILE A 104 -13.55 -6.67 8.50
C ILE A 104 -14.82 -7.31 9.09
N ASN A 105 -15.81 -7.58 8.26
CA ASN A 105 -17.09 -8.18 8.67
C ASN A 105 -17.15 -9.70 8.41
N THR A 106 -16.09 -10.32 7.90
CA THR A 106 -16.05 -11.77 7.73
C THR A 106 -15.70 -12.45 9.05
N TYR A 107 -16.60 -13.31 9.53
CA TYR A 107 -16.37 -14.09 10.74
C TYR A 107 -15.47 -15.29 10.46
N TYR A 108 -14.51 -15.52 11.35
CA TYR A 108 -13.67 -16.72 11.32
C TYR A 108 -14.52 -17.97 11.59
N ASN A 109 -14.34 -18.99 10.76
CA ASN A 109 -14.90 -20.31 10.96
C ASN A 109 -13.80 -21.34 10.68
N HIS A 110 -13.33 -22.03 11.73
CA HIS A 110 -12.24 -23.00 11.62
C HIS A 110 -12.54 -24.11 10.60
N ASN A 111 -13.78 -24.57 10.56
CA ASN A 111 -14.23 -25.63 9.64
C ASN A 111 -14.38 -25.13 8.19
N HIS A 112 -14.45 -23.81 7.98
CA HIS A 112 -14.61 -23.18 6.65
C HIS A 112 -13.62 -22.04 6.45
N ILE A 113 -12.37 -22.27 6.85
CA ILE A 113 -11.32 -21.23 6.88
C ILE A 113 -11.08 -20.59 5.51
N ARG A 114 -11.28 -21.33 4.42
CA ARG A 114 -11.05 -20.85 3.04
C ARG A 114 -11.84 -19.58 2.72
N LYS A 115 -13.05 -19.41 3.27
CA LYS A 115 -13.85 -18.19 3.07
C LYS A 115 -13.14 -16.95 3.61
N HIS A 116 -12.56 -17.06 4.81
CA HIS A 116 -11.83 -15.95 5.42
C HIS A 116 -10.49 -15.73 4.72
N ILE A 117 -9.77 -16.80 4.36
CA ILE A 117 -8.51 -16.69 3.61
C ILE A 117 -8.75 -15.95 2.29
N LYS A 118 -9.83 -16.25 1.56
CA LYS A 118 -10.12 -15.60 0.28
C LYS A 118 -10.26 -14.08 0.41
N VAL A 119 -11.03 -13.60 1.38
CA VAL A 119 -11.22 -12.14 1.59
C VAL A 119 -9.95 -11.49 2.15
N THR A 120 -9.10 -12.26 2.84
CA THR A 120 -7.77 -11.83 3.27
C THR A 120 -6.82 -11.68 2.09
N GLU A 121 -6.78 -12.64 1.16
CA GLU A 121 -6.02 -12.57 -0.09
C GLU A 121 -6.44 -11.35 -0.92
N GLU A 122 -7.75 -11.18 -1.16
CA GLU A 122 -8.30 -10.04 -1.91
C GLU A 122 -7.89 -8.68 -1.33
N PHE A 123 -7.85 -8.56 0.00
CA PHE A 123 -7.38 -7.35 0.67
C PHE A 123 -5.87 -7.14 0.56
N MET A 124 -5.08 -8.20 0.74
CA MET A 124 -3.63 -8.10 0.66
C MET A 124 -3.17 -7.73 -0.75
N ASP A 125 -3.76 -8.34 -1.78
CA ASP A 125 -3.49 -8.02 -3.18
C ASP A 125 -3.79 -6.54 -3.47
N LEU A 126 -4.98 -6.05 -3.05
CA LEU A 126 -5.38 -4.65 -3.24
C LEU A 126 -4.39 -3.67 -2.59
N ILE A 127 -4.01 -3.90 -1.34
CA ILE A 127 -3.14 -2.96 -0.62
C ILE A 127 -1.69 -3.06 -1.08
N GLU A 128 -1.22 -4.25 -1.43
CA GLU A 128 0.09 -4.40 -2.05
C GLU A 128 0.16 -3.64 -3.37
N ASP A 129 -0.84 -3.79 -4.24
CA ASP A 129 -0.92 -3.07 -5.50
C ASP A 129 -0.94 -1.55 -5.30
N LEU A 130 -1.75 -1.06 -4.35
CA LEU A 130 -1.79 0.36 -4.00
C LEU A 130 -0.41 0.87 -3.59
N TYR A 131 0.24 0.22 -2.63
CA TYR A 131 1.54 0.68 -2.11
C TYR A 131 2.65 0.55 -3.16
N ASN A 132 2.62 -0.49 -3.97
CA ASN A 132 3.53 -0.65 -5.10
C ASN A 132 3.36 0.51 -6.10
N ASN A 133 2.13 0.84 -6.50
CA ASN A 133 1.86 1.94 -7.42
C ASN A 133 2.30 3.29 -6.84
N LEU A 134 1.92 3.61 -5.61
CA LEU A 134 2.33 4.84 -4.92
C LEU A 134 3.85 4.94 -4.74
N SER A 135 4.54 3.81 -4.51
CA SER A 135 6.00 3.77 -4.37
C SER A 135 6.74 4.11 -5.67
N ARG A 136 6.11 3.96 -6.83
CA ARG A 136 6.70 4.30 -8.14
C ARG A 136 6.48 5.75 -8.55
N LEU A 137 5.60 6.49 -7.87
CA LEU A 137 5.30 7.88 -8.22
C LEU A 137 6.43 8.83 -7.85
N ASP A 138 6.71 9.80 -8.69
CA ASP A 138 7.63 10.87 -8.31
C ASP A 138 7.05 11.84 -7.28
N TYR A 139 5.73 11.96 -7.20
CA TYR A 139 5.04 12.95 -6.39
C TYR A 139 3.69 12.40 -5.94
N ILE A 140 3.28 12.71 -4.70
CA ILE A 140 2.00 12.28 -4.14
C ILE A 140 1.02 13.46 -4.21
N GLY A 141 -0.12 13.23 -4.85
CA GLY A 141 -1.10 14.26 -5.20
C GLY A 141 -1.02 14.71 -6.65
N LYS A 142 -1.87 15.67 -7.02
CA LYS A 142 -1.90 16.23 -8.39
C LYS A 142 -0.73 17.20 -8.56
N LYS A 143 0.09 17.01 -9.61
CA LYS A 143 1.08 18.03 -9.99
C LYS A 143 0.32 19.33 -10.34
N PRO A 144 0.88 20.53 -10.04
CA PRO A 144 0.25 21.82 -10.36
C PRO A 144 -0.19 21.94 -11.84
N ASP A 145 0.53 21.25 -12.73
CA ASP A 145 0.28 21.27 -14.18
C ASP A 145 -0.46 19.99 -14.63
N GLY A 146 -1.72 19.83 -14.20
CA GLY A 146 -2.84 19.19 -14.94
C GLY A 146 -2.69 17.86 -15.69
N GLY A 147 -1.58 17.13 -15.61
CA GLY A 147 -1.33 15.90 -16.37
C GLY A 147 -0.90 14.76 -15.45
N ILE A 148 -1.75 13.74 -15.33
CA ILE A 148 -1.39 12.43 -14.78
C ILE A 148 -0.31 11.87 -15.70
N PHE A 149 0.93 11.78 -15.20
CA PHE A 149 2.02 11.17 -15.95
C PHE A 149 2.05 9.68 -15.64
N VAL A 150 1.74 8.85 -16.63
CA VAL A 150 2.06 7.43 -16.63
C VAL A 150 3.57 7.33 -16.79
N ALA A 151 4.29 7.00 -15.72
CA ALA A 151 5.71 6.69 -15.80
C ALA A 151 5.88 5.36 -16.56
N GLU A 152 6.06 5.43 -17.87
CA GLU A 152 6.53 4.31 -18.65
C GLU A 152 7.90 3.91 -18.10
N THR A 153 8.03 2.67 -17.64
CA THR A 153 9.28 2.15 -17.06
C THR A 153 10.30 2.02 -18.19
N THR A 154 11.08 3.06 -18.44
CA THR A 154 12.22 2.96 -19.35
C THR A 154 13.34 2.23 -18.60
N ASN A 155 13.68 1.04 -19.11
CA ASN A 155 14.78 0.20 -18.67
C ASN A 155 16.14 0.86 -19.01
N GLU A 156 16.46 2.02 -18.44
CA GLU A 156 17.74 2.71 -18.70
C GLU A 156 18.95 1.99 -18.06
N ASN A 157 18.70 1.04 -17.15
CA ASN A 157 19.76 0.24 -16.53
C ASN A 157 20.40 -0.81 -17.46
N GLN A 158 19.85 -1.08 -18.66
CA GLN A 158 20.48 -2.00 -19.62
C GLN A 158 21.54 -1.34 -20.53
N ASP A 159 21.45 -0.02 -20.76
CA ASP A 159 22.35 0.67 -21.69
C ASP A 159 23.69 1.07 -21.07
N ILE A 160 23.73 1.29 -19.75
CA ILE A 160 24.97 1.58 -19.01
C ILE A 160 25.90 0.35 -19.01
N VAL A 161 25.33 -0.86 -18.91
CA VAL A 161 26.09 -2.12 -18.91
C VAL A 161 26.61 -2.47 -20.31
N ARG A 162 25.93 -2.05 -21.38
CA ARG A 162 26.40 -2.26 -22.77
C ARG A 162 27.54 -1.33 -23.16
N ARG A 163 27.51 -0.05 -22.75
CA ARG A 163 28.58 0.92 -23.07
C ARG A 163 29.91 0.62 -22.37
N THR A 164 29.89 0.06 -21.17
CA THR A 164 31.12 -0.27 -20.42
C THR A 164 31.85 -1.49 -21.00
N ARG A 165 31.16 -2.41 -21.68
CA ARG A 165 31.80 -3.56 -22.34
C ARG A 165 32.50 -3.23 -23.66
N SER A 166 32.11 -2.16 -24.36
CA SER A 166 32.75 -1.77 -25.62
C SER A 166 34.05 -0.98 -25.44
N LEU A 167 34.32 -0.45 -24.23
CA LEU A 167 35.51 0.36 -23.93
C LEU A 167 36.68 -0.48 -23.36
N LEU A 168 36.50 -1.78 -23.19
CA LEU A 168 37.53 -2.70 -22.68
C LEU A 168 38.09 -3.62 -23.78
N VAL A 169 37.78 -3.34 -25.04
CA VAL A 169 38.34 -4.04 -26.20
C VAL A 169 38.88 -2.97 -27.16
N ASP A 170 40.00 -2.38 -26.77
CA ASP A 170 41.01 -1.74 -27.63
C ASP A 170 42.36 -1.77 -26.90
#